data_AF-A0A8X6GLI3-F1
#
_entry.id   AF-A0A8X6GLI3-F1
#
_cell.length_a   1.000
_cell.length_b   1.000
_cell.length_c   1.000
_cell.angle_alpha   90.00
_cell.angle_beta   90.00
_cell.angle_gamma   90.00
#
_symmetry.space_group_name_H-M   'P 1'
#
loop_
_entity.id
_entity.type
_entity.pdbx_description
1 polymer ?
#
loop_
_entity_poly.entity_id
_entity_poly.type
_entity_poly.pdbx_seq_one_letter_code
_entity_poly.pdbx_strand_id
1 'polypeptide(L)'
;MQKLIKWYNIQRKGPPGPVGLPFVGYLPFLGKEPHKTFRKMKEKYGPKYTVILNEYTVMKEVLSHPYALDKATEIFSILGNVGFGTENGEL
;
A
#
# COMPACT_ATOMS: atom_id res chain seq x y z
N MET A 1 -16.86 5.41 15.29
CA MET A 1 -17.35 5.62 13.91
C MET A 1 -16.43 6.44 13.01
N GLN A 2 -15.85 7.57 13.46
CA GLN A 2 -15.08 8.47 12.58
C GLN A 2 -13.91 7.82 11.82
N LYS A 3 -13.20 6.87 12.45
CA LYS A 3 -12.04 6.16 11.84
C LYS A 3 -12.42 5.37 10.58
N LEU A 4 -13.59 4.74 10.55
CA LEU A 4 -14.07 3.97 9.39
C LEU A 4 -14.42 4.87 8.21
N ILE A 5 -15.07 6.00 8.48
CA ILE A 5 -15.42 7.00 7.45
C ILE A 5 -14.14 7.63 6.86
N LYS A 6 -13.17 7.96 7.73
CA LYS A 6 -11.86 8.48 7.29
C LYS A 6 -11.12 7.45 6.44
N TRP A 7 -11.10 6.18 6.85
CA TRP A 7 -10.50 5.07 6.08
C TRP A 7 -11.14 4.91 4.70
N TYR A 8 -12.47 4.95 4.60
CA TYR A 8 -13.17 4.89 3.32
C TYR A 8 -12.84 6.08 2.40
N ASN A 9 -12.72 7.29 2.94
CA ASN A 9 -12.38 8.48 2.16
C ASN A 9 -10.92 8.50 1.68
N ILE A 10 -9.97 7.99 2.47
CA ILE A 10 -8.55 7.87 2.07
C ILE A 10 -8.41 6.95 0.85
N GLN A 11 -9.12 5.81 0.86
CA GLN A 11 -9.10 4.85 -0.24
C GLN A 11 -9.69 5.39 -1.54
N ARG A 12 -10.58 6.40 -1.46
CA ARG A 12 -11.22 7.02 -2.64
C ARG A 12 -10.40 8.14 -3.26
N LYS A 13 -9.54 8.81 -2.50
CA LYS A 13 -8.72 9.94 -2.96
C LYS A 13 -7.30 9.53 -3.38
N GLY A 14 -6.86 8.33 -3.02
CA GLY A 14 -5.56 7.79 -3.39
C GLY A 14 -5.51 7.19 -4.81
N PRO A 15 -4.32 6.73 -5.24
CA PRO A 15 -4.16 6.00 -6.50
C PRO A 15 -5.03 4.73 -6.52
N PRO A 16 -5.38 4.21 -7.71
CA PRO A 16 -6.23 3.02 -7.83
C PRO A 16 -5.61 1.83 -7.08
N GLY A 17 -6.44 1.12 -6.31
CA GLY A 17 -5.95 0.03 -5.46
C GLY A 17 -7.09 -0.74 -4.79
N PRO A 18 -6.82 -1.97 -4.31
CA PRO A 18 -7.81 -2.72 -3.56
C PRO A 18 -7.99 -2.15 -2.15
N VAL A 19 -9.24 -2.10 -1.71
CA VAL A 19 -9.60 -1.65 -0.36
C VAL A 19 -9.23 -2.73 0.65
N GLY A 20 -8.20 -2.46 1.48
CA GLY A 20 -7.74 -3.36 2.54
C GLY A 20 -8.29 -2.97 3.92
N LEU A 21 -8.54 -3.96 4.77
CA LEU A 21 -9.16 -3.79 6.10
C LEU A 21 -8.42 -2.76 6.97
N PRO A 22 -9.13 -2.05 7.88
CA PRO A 22 -8.54 -0.96 8.65
C PRO A 22 -7.33 -1.35 9.52
N PHE A 23 -7.27 -2.58 10.05
CA PHE A 23 -6.20 -3.01 10.96
C PHE A 23 -5.10 -3.84 10.30
N VAL A 24 -5.45 -4.72 9.37
CA VAL A 24 -4.50 -5.67 8.74
C VAL A 24 -4.21 -5.32 7.28
N GLY A 25 -4.86 -4.29 6.74
CA GLY A 25 -4.73 -3.91 5.33
C GLY A 25 -5.21 -5.03 4.42
N TYR A 26 -4.47 -5.26 3.34
CA TYR A 26 -4.78 -6.27 2.33
C TYR A 26 -4.10 -7.63 2.56
N LEU A 27 -3.36 -7.80 3.66
CA LEU A 27 -2.60 -9.04 3.97
C LEU A 27 -3.43 -10.33 3.92
N PRO A 28 -4.65 -10.39 4.50
CA PRO A 28 -5.45 -11.62 4.50
C PRO A 28 -5.84 -12.10 3.10
N PHE A 29 -5.78 -11.21 2.10
CA PHE A 29 -6.21 -11.48 0.73
C PHE A 29 -5.04 -11.77 -0.22
N LEU A 30 -3.79 -11.65 0.23
CA LEU A 30 -2.61 -11.95 -0.60
C LEU A 30 -2.44 -13.46 -0.86
N GLY A 31 -2.90 -14.29 0.07
CA GLY A 31 -2.81 -15.75 -0.01
C GLY A 31 -1.37 -16.28 0.12
N LYS A 32 -1.19 -17.57 -0.16
CA LYS A 32 0.12 -18.25 -0.09
C LYS A 32 1.12 -17.81 -1.16
N GLU A 33 0.63 -17.22 -2.26
CA GLU A 33 1.45 -16.78 -3.40
C GLU A 33 1.20 -15.30 -3.72
N PRO A 34 1.77 -14.37 -2.91
CA PRO A 34 1.51 -12.93 -3.02
C PRO A 34 1.79 -12.35 -4.42
N HIS A 35 2.84 -12.84 -5.08
CA HIS A 35 3.26 -12.39 -6.41
C HIS A 35 2.19 -12.62 -7.49
N LYS A 36 1.41 -13.71 -7.42
CA LYS A 36 0.29 -13.96 -8.34
C LYS A 36 -0.85 -12.98 -8.08
N THR A 37 -1.14 -12.70 -6.82
CA THR A 37 -2.17 -11.73 -6.43
C THR A 37 -1.81 -10.33 -6.90
N PHE A 38 -0.55 -9.90 -6.71
CA PHE A 38 -0.04 -8.63 -7.24
C PHE A 38 -0.09 -8.57 -8.78
N ARG A 39 0.15 -9.68 -9.48
CA ARG A 39 0.01 -9.73 -10.93
C ARG A 39 -1.44 -9.50 -11.37
N LYS A 40 -2.40 -10.15 -10.72
CA LYS A 40 -3.84 -9.93 -10.98
C LYS A 40 -4.26 -8.50 -10.69
N MET A 41 -3.71 -7.88 -9.63
CA MET A 41 -3.95 -6.47 -9.35
C MET A 41 -3.42 -5.55 -10.45
N LYS A 42 -2.22 -5.84 -10.99
CA LYS A 42 -1.68 -5.09 -12.13
C LYS A 42 -2.59 -5.15 -13.35
N GLU A 43 -3.22 -6.29 -13.59
CA GLU A 43 -4.17 -6.46 -14.70
C GLU A 43 -5.48 -5.70 -14.45
N LYS A 44 -5.93 -5.63 -13.20
CA LYS A 44 -7.18 -4.97 -12.81
C LYS A 44 -7.07 -3.44 -12.67
N TYR A 45 -6.01 -2.96 -12.04
CA TYR A 45 -5.81 -1.54 -11.67
C TYR A 45 -4.80 -0.84 -12.59
N GLY A 46 -4.10 -1.59 -13.43
CA GLY A 46 -3.09 -1.07 -14.34
C GLY A 46 -1.66 -1.16 -13.79
N PRO A 47 -0.67 -0.63 -14.55
CA PRO A 47 0.74 -0.76 -14.23
C PRO A 47 1.17 -0.02 -12.94
N LYS A 48 0.37 0.95 -12.47
CA LYS A 48 0.61 1.71 -11.25
C LYS A 48 -0.63 1.59 -10.36
N TYR A 49 -0.47 0.95 -9.20
CA TYR A 49 -1.54 0.78 -8.22
C TYR A 49 -0.98 0.78 -6.80
N THR A 50 -1.84 1.04 -5.82
CA THR A 50 -1.45 1.09 -4.40
C THR A 50 -2.09 -0.04 -3.62
N VAL A 51 -1.34 -0.65 -2.70
CA VAL A 51 -1.85 -1.63 -1.73
C VAL A 51 -1.41 -1.21 -0.34
N ILE A 52 -2.34 -1.24 0.62
CA ILE A 52 -2.06 -0.94 2.02
C ILE A 52 -1.83 -2.26 2.77
N LEU A 53 -0.65 -2.44 3.35
CA LEU A 53 -0.32 -3.54 4.25
C LEU A 53 -0.10 -2.97 5.65
N ASN A 54 -0.93 -3.36 6.61
CA ASN A 54 -0.85 -2.85 7.98
C ASN A 54 -0.22 -3.89 8.90
N GLU A 55 1.03 -4.27 8.60
CA GLU A 55 1.82 -5.12 9.49
C GLU A 55 3.32 -4.82 9.35
N TYR A 56 3.97 -4.53 10.47
CA TYR A 56 5.33 -4.01 10.50
C TYR A 56 6.38 -5.05 10.08
N THR A 57 6.23 -6.31 10.50
CA THR A 57 7.22 -7.36 10.20
C THR A 57 7.23 -7.65 8.71
N VAL A 58 6.06 -7.81 8.10
CA VAL A 58 5.95 -7.98 6.64
C VAL A 58 6.49 -6.77 5.88
N MET A 59 6.19 -5.54 6.32
CA MET A 59 6.79 -4.37 5.66
C MET A 59 8.32 -4.33 5.78
N LYS A 60 8.87 -4.71 6.94
CA LYS A 60 10.32 -4.81 7.13
C LYS A 60 10.94 -5.88 6.23
N GLU A 61 10.29 -7.03 6.09
CA GLU A 61 10.73 -8.12 5.21
C GLU A 61 10.67 -7.72 3.73
N VAL A 62 9.58 -7.09 3.30
CA VAL A 62 9.42 -6.58 1.94
C VAL A 62 10.48 -5.52 1.63
N LEU A 63 10.69 -4.54 2.53
CA LEU A 63 11.66 -3.47 2.32
C LEU A 63 13.12 -3.95 2.38
N SER A 64 13.40 -5.01 3.15
CA SER A 64 14.75 -5.61 3.19
C SER A 64 15.04 -6.51 1.99
N HIS A 65 14.03 -6.86 1.19
CA HIS A 65 14.22 -7.65 -0.01
C HIS A 65 14.89 -6.82 -1.12
N PRO A 66 15.99 -7.29 -1.73
CA PRO A 66 16.75 -6.52 -2.73
C PRO A 66 15.90 -6.12 -3.95
N TYR A 67 14.93 -6.95 -4.33
CA TYR A 67 14.00 -6.67 -5.44
C TYR A 67 12.97 -5.57 -5.15
N ALA A 68 12.66 -5.30 -3.87
CA ALA A 68 11.75 -4.22 -3.50
C ALA A 68 12.47 -2.86 -3.53
N LEU A 69 13.76 -2.85 -3.16
CA LEU A 69 14.58 -1.64 -3.11
C LEU A 69 14.84 -1.06 -4.50
N ASP A 70 15.04 -1.92 -5.51
CA ASP A 70 15.28 -1.48 -6.90
C ASP A 70 14.11 -0.66 -7.48
N LYS A 71 12.87 -0.94 -7.03
CA LYS A 71 11.66 -0.20 -7.45
C LYS A 71 11.28 0.94 -6.53
N ALA A 72 11.70 0.91 -5.27
CA ALA A 72 11.30 1.91 -4.27
C ALA A 72 11.76 3.32 -4.68
N THR A 73 12.95 3.46 -5.26
CA THR A 73 13.49 4.74 -5.74
C THR A 73 12.59 5.43 -6.76
N GLU A 74 11.96 4.67 -7.66
CA GLU A 74 11.01 5.19 -8.65
C GLU A 74 9.67 5.61 -8.01
N ILE A 75 9.23 4.87 -6.98
CA ILE A 75 8.00 5.15 -6.22
C ILE A 75 8.13 6.44 -5.40
N PHE A 76 9.27 6.65 -4.72
CA PHE A 76 9.51 7.89 -3.96
C PHE A 76 9.56 9.13 -4.86
N SER A 77 10.03 8.97 -6.10
CA SER A 77 10.01 10.03 -7.12
C SER A 77 8.59 10.42 -7.54
N ILE A 78 7.66 9.45 -7.60
CA ILE A 78 6.23 9.66 -7.94
C ILE A 78 5.45 10.22 -6.74
N LEU A 79 5.81 9.80 -5.53
CA LEU A 79 5.15 10.20 -4.29
C LEU A 79 5.77 11.45 -3.66
N GLY A 80 6.50 12.27 -4.41
CA GLY A 80 7.48 13.27 -3.93
C GLY A 80 7.15 14.07 -2.65
N ASN A 81 5.88 14.32 -2.34
CA ASN A 81 5.43 15.04 -1.12
C ASN A 81 4.47 14.27 -0.19
N VAL A 82 4.22 12.98 -0.44
CA VAL A 82 3.17 12.15 0.19
C VAL A 82 3.75 11.08 1.14
N GLY A 83 5.08 10.98 1.25
CA GLY A 83 5.76 9.94 2.04
C GLY A 83 6.14 10.39 3.46
N PHE A 84 5.57 9.71 4.46
CA PHE A 84 5.80 9.86 5.91
C PHE A 84 5.38 11.21 6.51
N GLY A 85 4.09 11.34 6.85
CA GLY A 85 3.65 12.35 7.81
C GLY A 85 3.37 13.74 7.24
N THR A 86 2.65 13.85 6.13
CA THR A 86 1.97 15.10 5.76
C THR A 86 0.56 14.65 5.39
N GLU A 87 -0.43 14.82 6.26
CA GLU A 87 -1.26 16.03 6.27
C GLU A 87 -1.65 16.51 7.67
N ASN A 88 -1.15 15.89 8.76
CA ASN A 88 -1.32 16.34 10.16
C ASN A 88 -0.32 15.64 11.11
N GLY A 89 0.98 15.60 10.78
CA GLY A 89 2.01 14.94 11.59
C GLY A 89 2.28 15.60 12.94
N GLU A 90 1.35 15.54 13.89
CA GLU A 90 1.77 15.47 15.29
C GLU A 90 2.51 14.15 15.46
N LEU A 91 3.81 14.27 15.73
CA LEU A 91 4.70 13.18 16.13
C LEU A 91 4.23 12.55 17.44
#